data_AF-A0A657B0F0-F1
#
_entry.id   AF-A0A657B0F0-F1
#
_cell.length_a   1.000
_cell.length_b   1.000
_cell.length_c   1.000
_cell.angle_alpha   90.00
_cell.angle_beta   90.00
_cell.angle_gamma   90.00
#
_symmetry.space_group_name_H-M   'P 1'
#
loop_
_entity.id
_entity.type
_entity.pdbx_description
1 polymer ?
#
loop_
_entity_poly.entity_id
_entity_poly.type
_entity_poly.pdbx_seq_one_letter_code
_entity_poly.pdbx_strand_id
1 'polypeptide(L)'
;METKTKKPGFLARLFFGSALAFGASQAAADNCYIMVHGHGTDGSFKSGTNQPALDYWSNYNFSEYAGNSAITELIAGSTDNYAIVGYNSTDEAGYQWWRDEAAGEIARQIIAIRQGNGDGYIHPEANTQCAANDTFWVVSHSQGATEMMYIAGNALAGSPNYNTAYTPSGGVSVNFDAAMSGLAGIFTLGGAIGGTEGADRVCNGNWLDSIINFAFLGQDCNASVEWLQTFDSYAVKSYIGSNLGAPIYVMGGYKGFPGLEGASSGLIKGEDDGYINLA
;
A
#
# COMPACT_ATOMS: atom_id res chain seq x y z
N MET A 1 -30.76 35.54 -12.58
CA MET A 1 -29.64 36.12 -11.81
C MET A 1 -29.27 35.08 -10.77
N GLU A 2 -28.53 34.03 -11.10
CA GLU A 2 -27.06 34.01 -11.24
C GLU A 2 -26.34 34.96 -10.28
N THR A 3 -25.78 34.39 -9.23
CA THR A 3 -24.44 34.74 -8.74
C THR A 3 -23.75 33.44 -8.32
N LYS A 4 -22.92 32.92 -9.24
CA LYS A 4 -21.91 31.88 -8.99
C LYS A 4 -20.84 32.45 -8.06
N THR A 5 -20.64 31.86 -6.89
CA THR A 5 -19.44 32.08 -6.08
C THR A 5 -18.41 31.01 -6.41
N LYS A 6 -17.23 31.46 -6.85
CA LYS A 6 -16.09 30.67 -7.31
C LYS A 6 -15.41 29.95 -6.13
N LYS A 7 -14.97 28.70 -6.38
CA LYS A 7 -14.12 27.87 -5.52
C LYS A 7 -12.81 28.58 -5.09
N PRO A 8 -12.16 28.13 -4.01
CA PRO A 8 -10.71 28.14 -3.93
C PRO A 8 -10.18 26.69 -3.96
N GLY A 9 -10.25 26.02 -5.12
CA GLY A 9 -9.55 24.75 -5.38
C GLY A 9 -8.05 24.95 -5.67
N PHE A 10 -7.43 25.97 -5.09
CA PHE A 10 -6.07 26.42 -5.44
C PHE A 10 -5.10 26.37 -4.24
N LEU A 11 -5.59 26.27 -3.00
CA LEU A 11 -4.75 26.30 -1.79
C LEU A 11 -4.30 24.91 -1.29
N ALA A 12 -4.91 23.82 -1.75
CA ALA A 12 -4.42 22.46 -1.49
C ALA A 12 -3.23 22.06 -2.39
N ARG A 13 -2.85 22.90 -3.36
CA ARG A 13 -1.82 22.60 -4.38
C ARG A 13 -0.39 22.97 -3.99
N LEU A 14 -0.14 23.42 -2.75
CA LEU A 14 1.18 23.93 -2.36
C LEU A 14 2.12 22.92 -1.65
N PHE A 15 1.72 21.67 -1.41
CA PHE A 15 2.57 20.70 -0.71
C PHE A 15 3.14 19.54 -1.55
N PHE A 16 2.81 19.44 -2.84
CA PHE A 16 3.33 18.36 -3.70
C PHE A 16 4.12 18.79 -4.94
N GLY A 17 4.29 20.09 -5.20
CA GLY A 17 4.92 20.57 -6.44
C GLY A 17 6.01 21.60 -6.20
N SER A 18 7.22 21.19 -5.84
CA SER A 18 8.41 22.06 -5.83
C SER A 18 9.73 21.26 -5.78
N ALA A 19 9.94 20.33 -6.71
CA ALA A 19 11.28 19.88 -7.08
C ALA A 19 11.23 19.36 -8.52
N LEU A 20 12.26 19.69 -9.30
CA LEU A 20 12.47 19.36 -10.73
C LEU A 20 11.93 20.39 -11.73
N ALA A 21 12.61 21.54 -11.79
CA ALA A 21 12.57 22.41 -12.96
C ALA A 21 14.00 22.60 -13.50
N PHE A 22 14.51 21.61 -14.26
CA PHE A 22 15.55 21.83 -15.27
C PHE A 22 15.52 20.73 -16.34
N GLY A 23 15.16 21.10 -17.57
CA GLY A 23 15.69 20.46 -18.79
C GLY A 23 14.72 19.60 -19.61
N ALA A 24 14.49 20.06 -20.84
CA ALA A 24 13.87 19.39 -22.00
C ALA A 24 12.35 19.17 -21.97
N SER A 25 11.68 19.78 -22.95
CA SER A 25 10.34 19.45 -23.42
C SER A 25 10.31 18.04 -24.02
N GLN A 26 10.36 17.03 -23.15
CA GLN A 26 9.78 15.72 -23.42
C GLN A 26 8.29 15.85 -23.14
N ALA A 27 7.43 15.24 -23.95
CA ALA A 27 6.06 15.01 -23.52
C ALA A 27 6.16 14.32 -22.16
N ALA A 28 5.70 14.97 -21.10
CA ALA A 28 5.78 14.38 -19.77
C ALA A 28 5.00 13.07 -19.82
N ALA A 29 5.64 11.96 -19.46
CA ALA A 29 4.94 10.71 -19.25
C ALA A 29 3.84 10.94 -18.20
N ASP A 30 2.63 10.44 -18.46
CA ASP A 30 1.57 10.46 -17.45
C ASP A 30 2.04 9.64 -16.23
N ASN A 31 1.58 10.00 -15.03
CA ASN A 31 1.88 9.16 -13.87
C ASN A 31 0.94 7.96 -13.89
N CYS A 32 1.43 6.80 -13.48
CA CYS A 32 0.62 5.64 -13.16
C CYS A 32 0.77 5.31 -11.67
N TYR A 33 -0.33 5.33 -10.93
CA TYR A 33 -0.37 4.95 -9.52
C TYR A 33 -0.82 3.50 -9.37
N ILE A 34 0.11 2.60 -9.01
CA ILE A 34 -0.17 1.19 -8.75
C ILE A 34 -0.60 1.02 -7.29
N MET A 35 -1.84 0.60 -7.06
CA MET A 35 -2.48 0.58 -5.75
C MET A 35 -2.49 -0.83 -5.16
N VAL A 36 -1.89 -1.00 -3.98
CA VAL A 36 -1.73 -2.28 -3.28
C VAL A 36 -2.55 -2.27 -1.99
N HIS A 37 -3.67 -3.00 -1.99
CA HIS A 37 -4.59 -3.00 -0.85
C HIS A 37 -3.98 -3.67 0.40
N GLY A 38 -4.62 -3.40 1.54
CA GLY A 38 -4.29 -4.00 2.82
C GLY A 38 -5.13 -5.22 3.17
N HIS A 39 -5.06 -5.59 4.45
CA HIS A 39 -5.65 -6.77 5.05
C HIS A 39 -7.18 -6.86 4.88
N GLY A 40 -7.72 -8.09 4.91
CA GLY A 40 -9.16 -8.35 4.90
C GLY A 40 -9.80 -8.35 3.50
N THR A 41 -8.99 -8.33 2.44
CA THR A 41 -9.49 -8.23 1.05
C THR A 41 -9.02 -9.42 0.22
N ASP A 42 -9.95 -10.14 -0.41
CA ASP A 42 -9.61 -11.10 -1.47
C ASP A 42 -9.56 -10.39 -2.82
N GLY A 43 -8.41 -9.77 -3.09
CA GLY A 43 -8.16 -9.05 -4.33
C GLY A 43 -7.98 -9.95 -5.55
N SER A 44 -7.87 -11.28 -5.38
CA SER A 44 -7.64 -12.19 -6.50
C SER A 44 -8.83 -12.27 -7.48
N PHE A 45 -10.02 -11.86 -7.04
CA PHE A 45 -11.22 -11.82 -7.87
C PHE A 45 -11.29 -10.57 -8.76
N LYS A 46 -11.38 -10.79 -10.08
CA LYS A 46 -11.50 -9.75 -11.13
C LYS A 46 -12.62 -10.10 -12.12
N SER A 47 -13.88 -10.10 -11.66
CA SER A 47 -15.00 -10.60 -12.48
C SER A 47 -16.18 -9.66 -12.51
N GLY A 48 -16.35 -8.96 -13.64
CA GLY A 48 -17.50 -8.09 -13.87
C GLY A 48 -17.59 -7.00 -12.80
N THR A 49 -18.68 -7.00 -12.03
CA THR A 49 -18.88 -6.05 -10.91
C THR A 49 -18.28 -6.53 -9.59
N ASN A 50 -17.71 -7.74 -9.52
CA ASN A 50 -17.03 -8.24 -8.32
C ASN A 50 -15.53 -8.01 -8.46
N GLN A 51 -15.04 -6.92 -7.89
CA GLN A 51 -13.64 -6.47 -8.00
C GLN A 51 -13.12 -5.98 -6.64
N PRO A 52 -12.98 -6.85 -5.62
CA PRO A 52 -12.82 -6.42 -4.22
C PRO A 52 -11.61 -5.51 -3.98
N ALA A 53 -10.50 -5.71 -4.66
CA ALA A 53 -9.34 -4.83 -4.55
C ALA A 53 -9.60 -3.43 -5.11
N LEU A 54 -10.36 -3.30 -6.20
CA LEU A 54 -10.75 -1.99 -6.74
C LEU A 54 -11.79 -1.34 -5.82
N ASP A 55 -12.75 -2.13 -5.34
CA ASP A 55 -13.78 -1.69 -4.39
C ASP A 55 -13.16 -1.21 -3.08
N TYR A 56 -12.08 -1.84 -2.61
CA TYR A 56 -11.32 -1.42 -1.45
C TYR A 56 -10.95 0.06 -1.56
N TRP A 57 -10.30 0.46 -2.65
CA TRP A 57 -9.88 1.84 -2.88
C TRP A 57 -11.02 2.78 -3.26
N SER A 58 -12.06 2.25 -3.91
CA SER A 58 -13.18 3.04 -4.42
C SER A 58 -14.23 3.37 -3.35
N ASN A 59 -14.32 2.56 -2.28
CA ASN A 59 -15.31 2.73 -1.22
C ASN A 59 -14.86 3.70 -0.11
N TYR A 60 -13.58 4.07 -0.07
CA TYR A 60 -13.10 5.12 0.84
C TYR A 60 -13.46 6.50 0.28
N ASN A 61 -14.60 7.00 0.73
CA ASN A 61 -15.13 8.31 0.38
C ASN A 61 -14.94 9.27 1.55
N PHE A 62 -14.26 10.40 1.32
CA PHE A 62 -14.13 11.42 2.35
C PHE A 62 -15.22 12.48 2.16
N SER A 63 -15.89 12.85 3.25
CA SER A 63 -16.93 13.87 3.24
C SER A 63 -16.40 15.24 2.79
N GLU A 64 -15.12 15.48 3.07
CA GLU A 64 -14.32 16.64 2.71
C GLU A 64 -14.09 16.76 1.20
N TYR A 65 -14.16 15.64 0.47
CA TYR A 65 -14.03 15.56 -0.99
C TYR A 65 -15.38 15.27 -1.67
N ALA A 66 -16.47 15.77 -1.08
CA ALA A 66 -17.83 15.63 -1.62
C ALA A 66 -18.28 14.18 -1.86
N GLY A 67 -17.68 13.21 -1.15
CA GLY A 67 -17.98 11.79 -1.30
C GLY A 67 -17.30 11.13 -2.52
N ASN A 68 -16.32 11.79 -3.15
CA ASN A 68 -15.49 11.16 -4.17
C ASN A 68 -14.58 10.09 -3.55
N SER A 69 -14.26 9.06 -4.35
CA SER A 69 -13.33 8.02 -3.94
C SER A 69 -11.89 8.53 -3.92
N ALA A 70 -11.03 7.82 -3.19
CA ALA A 70 -9.59 8.09 -3.18
C ALA A 70 -8.98 8.07 -4.60
N ILE A 71 -9.43 7.14 -5.45
CA ILE A 71 -8.97 7.02 -6.85
C ILE A 71 -9.39 8.24 -7.66
N THR A 72 -10.67 8.60 -7.59
CA THR A 72 -11.19 9.73 -8.35
C THR A 72 -10.47 11.02 -7.97
N GLU A 73 -10.20 11.25 -6.69
CA GLU A 73 -9.42 12.41 -6.24
C GLU A 73 -7.95 12.36 -6.66
N LEU A 74 -7.32 11.17 -6.62
CA LEU A 74 -5.92 10.99 -7.01
C LEU A 74 -5.65 11.43 -8.46
N ILE A 75 -6.57 11.11 -9.37
CA ILE A 75 -6.42 11.41 -10.81
C ILE A 75 -7.22 12.65 -11.25
N ALA A 76 -7.96 13.31 -10.35
CA ALA A 76 -8.87 14.40 -10.68
C ALA A 76 -8.17 15.56 -11.43
N GLY A 77 -8.60 15.81 -12.66
CA GLY A 77 -8.11 16.93 -13.47
C GLY A 77 -6.68 16.77 -13.99
N SER A 78 -6.19 15.53 -14.03
CA SER A 78 -4.93 15.11 -14.64
C SER A 78 -5.19 14.17 -15.83
N THR A 79 -4.11 13.78 -16.51
CA THR A 79 -4.07 12.64 -17.45
C THR A 79 -3.46 11.40 -16.80
N ASP A 80 -3.33 11.41 -15.47
CA ASP A 80 -2.72 10.30 -14.73
C ASP A 80 -3.61 9.04 -14.78
N ASN A 81 -2.93 7.91 -14.77
CA ASN A 81 -3.47 6.56 -14.79
C ASN A 81 -3.35 5.92 -13.41
N TYR A 82 -4.05 4.81 -13.22
CA TYR A 82 -3.88 3.97 -12.05
C TYR A 82 -3.97 2.49 -12.44
N ALA A 83 -3.54 1.64 -11.52
CA ALA A 83 -3.67 0.20 -11.65
C ALA A 83 -3.89 -0.41 -10.27
N ILE A 84 -4.61 -1.52 -10.20
CA ILE A 84 -4.93 -2.22 -8.96
C ILE A 84 -4.15 -3.53 -8.91
N VAL A 85 -3.43 -3.75 -7.81
CA VAL A 85 -2.86 -5.04 -7.48
C VAL A 85 -3.84 -5.78 -6.56
N GLY A 86 -4.22 -6.98 -6.96
CA GLY A 86 -5.15 -7.81 -6.21
C GLY A 86 -4.53 -9.14 -5.80
N TYR A 87 -4.33 -9.33 -4.50
CA TYR A 87 -3.88 -10.59 -3.89
C TYR A 87 -4.84 -10.98 -2.78
N ASN A 88 -4.78 -12.23 -2.30
CA ASN A 88 -5.64 -12.63 -1.20
C ASN A 88 -4.97 -12.30 0.15
N SER A 89 -5.58 -11.35 0.86
CA SER A 89 -5.13 -10.84 2.17
C SER A 89 -6.15 -11.08 3.28
N THR A 90 -7.12 -11.98 3.07
CA THR A 90 -8.13 -12.27 4.10
C THR A 90 -7.57 -13.12 5.23
N ASP A 91 -8.25 -13.07 6.37
CA ASP A 91 -7.95 -13.91 7.54
C ASP A 91 -7.90 -15.40 7.19
N GLU A 92 -8.80 -15.86 6.33
CA GLU A 92 -8.89 -17.27 5.92
C GLU A 92 -7.72 -17.69 5.05
N ALA A 93 -7.19 -16.79 4.22
CA ALA A 93 -6.01 -17.06 3.41
C ALA A 93 -4.76 -17.16 4.29
N GLY A 94 -4.66 -16.30 5.31
CA GLY A 94 -3.64 -16.38 6.35
C GLY A 94 -2.20 -16.28 5.83
N TYR A 95 -2.00 -15.63 4.68
CA TYR A 95 -0.68 -15.51 4.07
C TYR A 95 0.14 -14.45 4.79
N GLN A 96 1.36 -14.82 5.18
CA GLN A 96 2.38 -13.89 5.65
C GLN A 96 2.81 -12.93 4.53
N TRP A 97 3.30 -11.75 4.89
CA TRP A 97 3.75 -10.73 3.93
C TRP A 97 4.85 -11.19 2.97
N TRP A 98 5.61 -12.25 3.27
CA TRP A 98 6.66 -12.78 2.39
C TRP A 98 6.20 -13.90 1.44
N ARG A 99 4.92 -14.30 1.50
CA ARG A 99 4.41 -15.44 0.75
C ARG A 99 4.42 -15.21 -0.75
N ASP A 100 4.61 -16.28 -1.50
CA ASP A 100 4.51 -16.22 -2.96
C ASP A 100 3.10 -15.86 -3.43
N GLU A 101 2.08 -16.25 -2.65
CA GLU A 101 0.68 -15.89 -2.86
C GLU A 101 0.35 -14.43 -2.47
N ALA A 102 1.27 -13.73 -1.78
CA ALA A 102 1.17 -12.33 -1.39
C ALA A 102 2.24 -11.47 -2.10
N ALA A 103 3.43 -11.29 -1.51
CA ALA A 103 4.52 -10.54 -2.12
C ALA A 103 4.92 -11.03 -3.51
N GLY A 104 4.89 -12.36 -3.72
CA GLY A 104 5.18 -12.95 -5.03
C GLY A 104 4.20 -12.48 -6.11
N GLU A 105 2.92 -12.54 -5.78
CA GLU A 105 1.83 -12.14 -6.66
C GLU A 105 1.81 -10.63 -6.93
N ILE A 106 2.02 -9.81 -5.88
CA ILE A 106 2.15 -8.36 -6.01
C ILE A 106 3.26 -8.00 -7.00
N ALA A 107 4.44 -8.61 -6.85
CA ALA A 107 5.57 -8.33 -7.73
C ALA A 107 5.29 -8.69 -9.20
N ARG A 108 4.65 -9.85 -9.45
CA ARG A 108 4.27 -10.24 -10.82
C ARG A 108 3.29 -9.26 -11.45
N GLN A 109 2.30 -8.79 -10.68
CA GLN A 109 1.32 -7.82 -11.19
C GLN A 109 1.96 -6.47 -11.47
N ILE A 110 2.83 -5.95 -10.58
CA ILE A 110 3.58 -4.70 -10.84
C ILE A 110 4.38 -4.81 -12.14
N ILE A 111 5.08 -5.92 -12.38
CA ILE A 111 5.83 -6.13 -13.62
C ILE A 111 4.90 -6.11 -14.83
N ALA A 112 3.77 -6.82 -14.77
CA ALA A 112 2.81 -6.89 -15.88
C ALA A 112 2.20 -5.52 -16.19
N ILE A 113 1.79 -4.77 -15.17
CA ILE A 113 1.25 -3.40 -15.28
C ILE A 113 2.28 -2.49 -15.95
N ARG A 114 3.54 -2.55 -15.50
CA ARG A 114 4.63 -1.72 -16.03
C ARG A 114 5.03 -2.06 -17.46
N GLN A 115 4.66 -3.25 -17.95
CA GLN A 115 4.79 -3.63 -19.35
C GLN A 115 3.60 -3.18 -20.22
N GLY A 116 2.61 -2.49 -19.63
CA GLY A 116 1.41 -2.04 -20.33
C GLY A 116 0.40 -3.15 -20.56
N ASN A 117 0.49 -4.28 -19.86
CA ASN A 117 -0.48 -5.37 -19.97
C ASN A 117 -1.80 -5.08 -19.24
N GLY A 118 -1.87 -3.94 -18.52
CA GLY A 118 -2.98 -3.58 -17.64
C GLY A 118 -3.01 -4.41 -16.35
N ASP A 119 -3.98 -4.12 -15.51
CA ASP A 119 -4.19 -4.77 -14.21
C ASP A 119 -5.31 -5.83 -14.22
N GLY A 120 -6.05 -5.91 -15.33
CA GLY A 120 -7.19 -6.81 -15.52
C GLY A 120 -8.50 -6.34 -14.86
N TYR A 121 -8.54 -5.14 -14.30
CA TYR A 121 -9.73 -4.55 -13.71
C TYR A 121 -10.50 -3.67 -14.71
N ILE A 122 -11.82 -3.60 -14.52
CA ILE A 122 -12.71 -2.70 -15.26
C ILE A 122 -12.78 -1.39 -14.47
N HIS A 123 -12.08 -0.37 -14.96
CA HIS A 123 -12.05 0.96 -14.36
C HIS A 123 -13.37 1.72 -14.60
N PRO A 124 -13.94 2.37 -13.56
CA PRO A 124 -15.07 3.28 -13.75
C PRO A 124 -14.72 4.49 -14.61
N GLU A 125 -13.49 5.01 -14.48
CA GLU A 125 -12.97 6.12 -15.26
C GLU A 125 -12.45 5.65 -16.62
N ALA A 126 -12.81 6.38 -17.68
CA ALA A 126 -12.39 6.04 -19.04
C ALA A 126 -10.92 6.39 -19.28
N ASN A 127 -10.20 5.48 -19.95
CA ASN A 127 -8.81 5.66 -20.41
C ASN A 127 -7.78 5.90 -19.28
N THR A 128 -7.91 5.18 -18.16
CA THR A 128 -7.03 5.33 -16.99
C THR A 128 -6.11 4.13 -16.74
N GLN A 129 -6.06 3.20 -17.69
CA GLN A 129 -5.16 2.03 -17.63
C GLN A 129 -3.72 2.46 -17.91
N CYS A 130 -2.78 1.97 -17.10
CA CYS A 130 -1.39 2.35 -17.23
C CYS A 130 -0.73 1.85 -18.52
N ALA A 131 0.03 2.72 -19.16
CA ALA A 131 0.83 2.41 -20.34
C ALA A 131 2.29 2.15 -19.97
N ALA A 132 3.00 1.35 -20.77
CA ALA A 132 4.38 0.96 -20.50
C ALA A 132 5.37 2.15 -20.43
N ASN A 133 4.99 3.30 -20.96
CA ASN A 133 5.79 4.52 -20.99
C ASN A 133 5.41 5.53 -19.90
N ASP A 134 4.54 5.16 -18.95
CA ASP A 134 4.15 6.00 -17.82
C ASP A 134 5.29 6.13 -16.79
N THR A 135 5.19 7.14 -15.93
CA THR A 135 6.01 7.23 -14.71
C THR A 135 5.31 6.49 -13.59
N PHE A 136 5.91 5.41 -13.09
CA PHE A 136 5.24 4.52 -12.14
C PHE A 136 5.52 4.87 -10.68
N TRP A 137 4.45 4.97 -9.91
CA TRP A 137 4.43 5.10 -8.47
C TRP A 137 3.66 3.91 -7.88
N VAL A 138 3.97 3.53 -6.65
CA VAL A 138 3.15 2.59 -5.89
C VAL A 138 2.49 3.32 -4.74
N VAL A 139 1.21 3.04 -4.48
CA VAL A 139 0.46 3.50 -3.31
C VAL A 139 -0.02 2.25 -2.58
N SER A 140 0.44 2.06 -1.35
CA SER A 140 0.12 0.89 -0.53
C SER A 140 -0.54 1.32 0.77
N HIS A 141 -1.39 0.47 1.32
CA HIS A 141 -2.11 0.76 2.57
C HIS A 141 -2.11 -0.44 3.52
N SER A 142 -2.06 -0.17 4.83
CA SER A 142 -2.18 -1.18 5.89
C SER A 142 -1.17 -2.33 5.68
N GLN A 143 -1.63 -3.59 5.67
CA GLN A 143 -0.79 -4.75 5.39
C GLN A 143 0.04 -4.55 4.13
N GLY A 144 -0.55 -4.09 3.01
CA GLY A 144 0.11 -3.90 1.72
C GLY A 144 1.42 -3.10 1.76
N ALA A 145 1.59 -2.21 2.74
CA ALA A 145 2.85 -1.49 2.95
C ALA A 145 3.98 -2.42 3.46
N THR A 146 3.65 -3.40 4.29
CA THR A 146 4.53 -4.45 4.78
C THR A 146 4.99 -5.35 3.64
N GLU A 147 4.10 -5.78 2.73
CA GLU A 147 4.51 -6.51 1.52
C GLU A 147 5.42 -5.65 0.64
N MET A 148 5.08 -4.37 0.42
CA MET A 148 5.92 -3.49 -0.40
C MET A 148 7.30 -3.24 0.23
N MET A 149 7.39 -3.14 1.56
CA MET A 149 8.67 -3.05 2.25
C MET A 149 9.49 -4.34 2.05
N TYR A 150 8.86 -5.51 2.16
CA TYR A 150 9.54 -6.78 1.93
C TYR A 150 10.09 -6.89 0.50
N ILE A 151 9.26 -6.56 -0.49
CA ILE A 151 9.62 -6.59 -1.92
C ILE A 151 10.77 -5.61 -2.18
N ALA A 152 10.63 -4.35 -1.77
CA ALA A 152 11.65 -3.32 -1.99
C ALA A 152 12.97 -3.65 -1.28
N GLY A 153 12.89 -4.11 -0.03
CA GLY A 153 14.05 -4.47 0.78
C GLY A 153 14.79 -5.71 0.30
N ASN A 154 14.16 -6.53 -0.54
CA ASN A 154 14.74 -7.74 -1.11
C ASN A 154 14.86 -7.70 -2.65
N ALA A 155 14.74 -6.52 -3.25
CA ALA A 155 14.92 -6.31 -4.69
C ALA A 155 16.38 -6.12 -5.11
N LEU A 156 17.32 -5.96 -4.18
CA LEU A 156 18.74 -5.70 -4.50
C LEU A 156 19.63 -6.91 -4.16
N ALA A 157 20.60 -7.17 -5.03
CA ALA A 157 21.57 -8.24 -4.81
C ALA A 157 22.33 -8.04 -3.49
N GLY A 158 22.37 -9.08 -2.66
CA GLY A 158 22.97 -9.03 -1.32
C GLY A 158 21.97 -8.80 -0.19
N SER A 159 20.70 -8.49 -0.49
CA SER A 159 19.63 -8.54 0.52
C SER A 159 19.42 -9.95 1.06
N PRO A 160 18.97 -10.11 2.33
CA PRO A 160 18.82 -11.42 2.97
C PRO A 160 17.97 -12.41 2.19
N ASN A 161 16.90 -11.93 1.54
CA ASN A 161 15.96 -12.73 0.76
C ASN A 161 15.90 -12.26 -0.69
N TYR A 162 17.04 -11.87 -1.28
CA TYR A 162 17.11 -11.32 -2.64
C TYR A 162 16.25 -12.12 -3.64
N ASN A 163 15.29 -11.44 -4.28
CA ASN A 163 14.39 -12.02 -5.29
C ASN A 163 13.75 -13.36 -4.86
N THR A 164 13.36 -13.47 -3.59
CA THR A 164 12.82 -14.70 -3.00
C THR A 164 11.51 -14.42 -2.26
N ALA A 165 10.44 -15.06 -2.71
CA ALA A 165 9.24 -15.29 -1.90
C ALA A 165 9.26 -16.73 -1.37
N TYR A 166 8.29 -17.12 -0.55
CA TYR A 166 8.25 -18.49 -0.03
C TYR A 166 6.87 -19.13 -0.16
N THR A 167 6.91 -20.44 -0.40
CA THR A 167 5.77 -21.36 -0.37
C THR A 167 5.92 -22.28 0.85
N PRO A 168 4.93 -23.14 1.17
CA PRO A 168 5.07 -24.14 2.23
C PRO A 168 6.25 -25.10 2.00
N SER A 169 6.70 -25.25 0.75
CA SER A 169 7.78 -26.14 0.34
C SER A 169 9.17 -25.48 0.36
N GLY A 170 9.25 -24.18 0.64
CA GLY A 170 10.49 -23.40 0.66
C GLY A 170 10.48 -22.18 -0.26
N GLY A 171 11.67 -21.57 -0.41
CA GLY A 171 11.86 -20.35 -1.20
C GLY A 171 11.65 -20.58 -2.70
N VAL A 172 11.03 -19.60 -3.35
CA VAL A 172 10.79 -19.56 -4.79
C VAL A 172 11.30 -18.24 -5.36
N SER A 173 11.86 -18.28 -6.57
CA SER A 173 12.40 -17.09 -7.21
C SER A 173 11.27 -16.20 -7.71
N VAL A 174 11.28 -14.94 -7.26
CA VAL A 174 10.39 -13.88 -7.73
C VAL A 174 11.23 -12.66 -8.07
N ASN A 175 10.97 -12.04 -9.21
CA ASN A 175 11.79 -10.93 -9.71
C ASN A 175 11.40 -9.58 -9.04
N PHE A 176 11.68 -9.43 -7.75
CA PHE A 176 11.47 -8.18 -7.01
C PHE A 176 12.29 -7.02 -7.59
N ASP A 177 13.50 -7.27 -8.07
CA ASP A 177 14.33 -6.31 -8.81
C ASP A 177 13.55 -5.69 -9.97
N ALA A 178 12.98 -6.50 -10.87
CA ALA A 178 12.19 -5.99 -11.99
C ALA A 178 10.90 -5.29 -11.55
N ALA A 179 10.28 -5.72 -10.46
CA ALA A 179 9.10 -5.02 -9.93
C ALA A 179 9.46 -3.59 -9.47
N MET A 180 10.61 -3.42 -8.81
CA MET A 180 11.00 -2.15 -8.17
C MET A 180 11.81 -1.22 -9.06
N SER A 181 12.63 -1.78 -9.95
CA SER A 181 13.58 -1.03 -10.76
C SER A 181 12.89 0.00 -11.65
N GLY A 182 13.17 1.29 -11.46
CA GLY A 182 12.60 2.38 -12.23
C GLY A 182 11.23 2.89 -11.74
N LEU A 183 10.76 2.44 -10.56
CA LEU A 183 9.69 3.15 -9.85
C LEU A 183 10.20 4.51 -9.36
N ALA A 184 9.36 5.54 -9.48
CA ALA A 184 9.67 6.87 -8.96
C ALA A 184 9.58 6.93 -7.42
N GLY A 185 8.75 6.07 -6.83
CA GLY A 185 8.64 5.89 -5.40
C GLY A 185 7.45 5.03 -4.99
N ILE A 186 7.46 4.64 -3.72
CA ILE A 186 6.39 3.88 -3.06
C ILE A 186 5.87 4.75 -1.92
N PHE A 187 4.59 5.06 -1.94
CA PHE A 187 3.87 5.74 -0.87
C PHE A 187 3.17 4.70 0.00
N THR A 188 3.36 4.78 1.32
CA THR A 188 2.69 3.89 2.27
C THR A 188 1.75 4.70 3.16
N LEU A 189 0.51 4.24 3.31
CA LEU A 189 -0.54 4.86 4.10
C LEU A 189 -0.89 3.95 5.29
N GLY A 190 -0.61 4.37 6.52
CA GLY A 190 -0.94 3.61 7.75
C GLY A 190 -0.42 2.17 7.73
N GLY A 191 0.85 1.98 7.37
CA GLY A 191 1.42 0.67 7.09
C GLY A 191 2.13 0.03 8.28
N ALA A 192 1.98 -1.27 8.52
CA ALA A 192 2.63 -1.96 9.64
C ALA A 192 4.11 -2.32 9.36
N ILE A 193 4.90 -1.38 8.84
CA ILE A 193 6.31 -1.59 8.44
C ILE A 193 7.18 -1.93 9.67
N GLY A 194 6.93 -1.24 10.78
CA GLY A 194 7.54 -1.54 12.08
C GLY A 194 6.85 -2.65 12.87
N GLY A 195 5.79 -3.24 12.30
CA GLY A 195 4.74 -3.95 13.03
C GLY A 195 3.70 -3.00 13.64
N THR A 196 2.61 -3.55 14.18
CA THR A 196 1.53 -2.81 14.84
C THR A 196 1.19 -3.40 16.20
N GLU A 197 0.99 -2.53 17.19
CA GLU A 197 0.49 -2.93 18.51
C GLU A 197 -0.90 -3.57 18.44
N GLY A 198 -1.67 -3.29 17.38
CA GLY A 198 -2.95 -3.95 17.14
C GLY A 198 -2.77 -5.47 17.04
N ALA A 199 -1.79 -5.91 16.25
CA ALA A 199 -1.44 -7.32 16.11
C ALA A 199 -0.88 -7.89 17.42
N ASP A 200 -0.02 -7.14 18.12
CA ASP A 200 0.50 -7.58 19.42
C ASP A 200 -0.61 -7.83 20.43
N ARG A 201 -1.67 -7.00 20.43
CA ARG A 201 -2.84 -7.16 21.31
C ARG A 201 -3.76 -8.29 20.88
N VAL A 202 -3.99 -8.50 19.58
CA VAL A 202 -4.77 -9.65 19.11
C VAL A 202 -4.04 -10.96 19.42
N CYS A 203 -2.72 -11.00 19.30
CA CYS A 203 -1.91 -12.19 19.49
C CYS A 203 -1.49 -12.48 20.93
N ASN A 204 -1.24 -11.44 21.73
CA ASN A 204 -0.70 -11.58 23.09
C ASN A 204 -1.55 -10.91 24.17
N GLY A 205 -2.65 -10.24 23.80
CA GLY A 205 -3.54 -9.54 24.72
C GLY A 205 -4.63 -10.43 25.32
N ASN A 206 -5.43 -9.84 26.21
CA ASN A 206 -6.59 -10.53 26.80
C ASN A 206 -7.82 -10.33 25.90
N TRP A 207 -8.81 -11.23 25.99
CA TRP A 207 -10.01 -11.26 25.12
C TRP A 207 -10.80 -9.94 25.01
N LEU A 208 -10.70 -9.02 25.98
CA LEU A 208 -11.31 -7.69 25.94
C LEU A 208 -10.66 -6.75 24.91
N ASP A 209 -9.39 -6.95 24.57
CA ASP A 209 -8.64 -6.14 23.59
C ASP A 209 -8.95 -6.54 22.14
N SER A 210 -9.30 -7.81 21.90
CA SER A 210 -9.70 -8.34 20.58
C SER A 210 -10.99 -7.69 20.03
N ILE A 211 -11.94 -7.31 20.91
CA ILE A 211 -13.20 -6.67 20.51
C ILE A 211 -12.97 -5.27 19.91
N ILE A 212 -11.93 -4.55 20.34
CA ILE A 212 -11.60 -3.21 19.82
C ILE A 212 -10.90 -3.33 18.45
N ASN A 213 -10.09 -4.37 18.26
CA ASN A 213 -9.29 -4.58 17.05
C ASN A 213 -10.05 -5.25 15.88
N PHE A 214 -11.24 -5.79 16.14
CA PHE A 214 -12.06 -6.50 15.16
C PHE A 214 -12.27 -5.75 13.84
N ALA A 215 -12.38 -4.41 13.89
CA ALA A 215 -12.66 -3.60 12.71
C ALA A 215 -11.46 -3.45 11.75
N PHE A 216 -10.24 -3.79 12.16
CA PHE A 216 -9.02 -3.52 11.39
C PHE A 216 -8.13 -4.75 11.14
N LEU A 217 -8.09 -5.73 12.06
CA LEU A 217 -7.18 -6.88 12.00
C LEU A 217 -7.87 -8.23 12.30
N GLY A 218 -9.21 -8.27 12.35
CA GLY A 218 -9.96 -9.47 12.71
C GLY A 218 -10.02 -9.74 14.23
N GLN A 219 -10.70 -10.84 14.62
CA GLN A 219 -10.88 -11.22 16.04
C GLN A 219 -9.75 -12.11 16.57
N ASP A 220 -9.09 -12.87 15.69
CA ASP A 220 -8.20 -13.96 16.04
C ASP A 220 -6.79 -13.72 15.49
N CYS A 221 -5.77 -14.12 16.25
CA CYS A 221 -4.39 -14.11 15.79
C CYS A 221 -4.14 -15.27 14.82
N ASN A 222 -4.53 -15.08 13.56
CA ASN A 222 -4.17 -15.97 12.49
C ASN A 222 -2.76 -15.67 11.96
N ALA A 223 -2.25 -16.52 11.06
CA ALA A 223 -0.91 -16.39 10.52
C ALA A 223 -0.65 -15.10 9.73
N SER A 224 -1.68 -14.44 9.17
CA SER A 224 -1.48 -13.13 8.53
C SER A 224 -1.33 -12.01 9.56
N VAL A 225 -2.12 -12.03 10.64
CA VAL A 225 -2.08 -11.04 11.73
C VAL A 225 -0.83 -11.21 12.59
N GLU A 226 -0.42 -12.44 12.88
CA GLU A 226 0.79 -12.75 13.65
C GLU A 226 2.04 -12.07 13.05
N TRP A 227 2.12 -12.01 11.73
CA TRP A 227 3.27 -11.44 11.01
C TRP A 227 3.22 -9.92 10.86
N LEU A 228 2.21 -9.27 11.46
CA LEU A 228 2.12 -7.82 11.58
C LEU A 228 2.53 -7.32 12.97
N GLN A 229 3.00 -8.20 13.86
CA GLN A 229 3.46 -7.85 15.21
C GLN A 229 4.75 -7.02 15.22
N THR A 230 4.98 -6.29 16.32
CA THR A 230 6.16 -5.41 16.47
C THR A 230 7.44 -6.14 16.87
N PHE A 231 7.34 -7.39 17.33
CA PHE A 231 8.51 -8.20 17.67
C PHE A 231 9.38 -8.44 16.43
N ASP A 232 10.70 -8.35 16.61
CA ASP A 232 11.66 -8.51 15.50
C ASP A 232 11.57 -9.87 14.80
N SER A 233 11.00 -10.89 15.45
CA SER A 233 10.71 -12.21 14.84
C SER A 233 9.58 -12.20 13.81
N TYR A 234 8.83 -11.10 13.70
CA TYR A 234 7.68 -10.95 12.82
C TYR A 234 7.76 -9.69 11.96
N ALA A 235 8.32 -8.61 12.50
CA ALA A 235 8.39 -7.32 11.82
C ALA A 235 9.27 -7.39 10.55
N VAL A 236 8.73 -6.92 9.42
CA VAL A 236 9.39 -6.99 8.11
C VAL A 236 10.76 -6.34 8.07
N LYS A 237 10.98 -5.27 8.85
CA LYS A 237 12.27 -4.57 8.98
C LYS A 237 13.45 -5.50 9.33
N SER A 238 13.18 -6.63 9.99
CA SER A 238 14.20 -7.62 10.38
C SER A 238 14.62 -8.57 9.25
N TYR A 239 13.92 -8.54 8.12
CA TYR A 239 14.05 -9.50 7.01
C TYR A 239 14.40 -8.85 5.67
N ILE A 240 14.85 -7.59 5.69
CA ILE A 240 15.17 -6.81 4.50
C ILE A 240 16.64 -6.35 4.50
N GLY A 241 17.15 -6.02 3.31
CA GLY A 241 18.46 -5.38 3.17
C GLY A 241 18.44 -3.93 3.65
N SER A 242 19.63 -3.36 3.87
CA SER A 242 19.79 -1.97 4.29
C SER A 242 19.51 -0.94 3.18
N ASN A 243 19.48 -1.39 1.93
CA ASN A 243 19.16 -0.56 0.77
C ASN A 243 17.86 -1.09 0.14
N LEU A 244 17.03 -0.17 -0.35
CA LEU A 244 15.75 -0.50 -0.97
C LEU A 244 15.86 -0.41 -2.50
N GLY A 245 15.18 -1.30 -3.22
CA GLY A 245 15.11 -1.28 -4.68
C GLY A 245 14.32 -0.11 -5.27
N ALA A 246 13.54 0.60 -4.44
CA ALA A 246 12.86 1.84 -4.77
C ALA A 246 12.71 2.72 -3.51
N PRO A 247 12.65 4.06 -3.64
CA PRO A 247 12.39 4.95 -2.51
C PRO A 247 11.03 4.67 -1.88
N ILE A 248 10.96 4.57 -0.55
CA ILE A 248 9.72 4.44 0.21
C ILE A 248 9.46 5.74 0.99
N TYR A 249 8.24 6.25 0.87
CA TYR A 249 7.74 7.43 1.58
C TYR A 249 6.60 7.01 2.49
N VAL A 250 6.85 7.10 3.80
CA VAL A 250 5.85 6.74 4.81
C VAL A 250 4.99 7.96 5.11
N MET A 251 3.69 7.85 4.83
CA MET A 251 2.72 8.92 4.94
C MET A 251 1.64 8.56 5.97
N GLY A 252 1.86 9.02 7.21
CA GLY A 252 0.90 8.96 8.31
C GLY A 252 0.78 7.57 8.96
N GLY A 253 1.03 7.51 10.27
CA GLY A 253 0.54 6.46 11.17
C GLY A 253 -0.85 6.82 11.71
N TYR A 254 -1.58 5.86 12.27
CA TYR A 254 -2.90 6.15 12.83
C TYR A 254 -2.74 7.08 14.03
N LYS A 255 -3.48 8.20 14.03
CA LYS A 255 -3.55 9.10 15.19
C LYS A 255 -4.43 8.46 16.26
N GLY A 256 -3.91 7.41 16.91
CA GLY A 256 -4.57 6.72 18.01
C GLY A 256 -5.81 5.94 17.57
N PHE A 257 -5.80 4.65 17.86
CA PHE A 257 -6.98 3.78 17.78
C PHE A 257 -8.22 4.46 18.42
N PRO A 258 -9.35 4.61 17.71
CA PRO A 258 -10.53 5.26 18.27
C PRO A 258 -11.26 4.28 19.22
N GLY A 259 -11.01 4.45 20.51
CA GLY A 259 -11.70 3.74 21.59
C GLY A 259 -11.16 4.18 22.95
N LEU A 260 -11.91 5.07 23.62
CA LEU A 260 -11.54 5.79 24.85
C LEU A 260 -10.39 6.79 24.69
N GLU A 261 -10.74 8.03 24.35
CA GLU A 261 -9.91 9.17 24.72
C GLU A 261 -9.62 9.11 26.23
N GLY A 262 -8.35 8.94 26.61
CA GLY A 262 -7.88 9.42 27.92
C GLY A 262 -7.00 8.55 28.80
N ALA A 263 -6.69 7.28 28.48
CA ALA A 263 -5.86 6.45 29.38
C ALA A 263 -4.63 5.76 28.73
N SER A 264 -4.67 5.41 27.44
CA SER A 264 -3.54 4.80 26.74
C SER A 264 -2.66 5.82 26.00
N SER A 265 -3.16 7.03 25.76
CA SER A 265 -2.43 8.13 25.08
C SER A 265 -1.26 8.70 25.90
N GLY A 266 -1.13 8.31 27.17
CA GLY A 266 0.00 8.66 28.03
C GLY A 266 1.13 7.63 28.06
N LEU A 267 0.93 6.43 27.51
CA LEU A 267 1.88 5.30 27.59
C LEU A 267 2.37 4.78 26.24
N ILE A 268 1.73 5.17 25.13
CA ILE A 268 2.15 4.77 23.78
C ILE A 268 2.66 6.01 23.05
N LYS A 269 3.98 6.22 23.14
CA LYS A 269 4.69 7.12 22.24
C LYS A 269 5.15 6.28 21.04
N GLY A 270 4.61 6.60 19.87
CA GLY A 270 5.18 6.17 18.58
C GLY A 270 4.46 4.99 17.93
N GLU A 271 3.35 5.27 17.24
CA GLU A 271 3.18 4.65 15.92
C GLU A 271 4.18 5.38 15.00
N ASP A 272 5.44 4.95 15.04
CA ASP A 272 6.54 5.62 14.36
C ASP A 272 6.59 5.17 12.88
N ASP A 273 5.51 5.47 12.16
CA ASP A 273 5.50 5.52 10.69
C ASP A 273 6.03 6.89 10.20
N GLY A 274 6.86 7.55 11.02
CA GLY A 274 7.56 8.77 10.67
C GLY A 274 8.52 8.50 9.51
N TYR A 275 8.36 9.26 8.43
CA TYR A 275 9.26 9.43 7.27
C TYR A 275 10.56 8.59 7.31
N ILE A 276 10.49 7.33 6.87
CA ILE A 276 11.68 6.50 6.69
C ILE A 276 12.29 6.85 5.33
N ASN A 277 13.20 7.81 5.29
CA ASN A 277 14.09 7.98 4.14
C ASN A 277 15.26 6.99 4.30
N LEU A 278 15.17 5.82 3.66
CA LEU A 278 16.30 4.92 3.46
C LEU A 278 16.81 5.11 2.02
N ALA A 279 17.43 6.26 1.77
CA ALA A 279 18.23 6.55 0.59
C ALA A 279 19.68 6.79 0.98
#